data_AF-A0A2E4ZQV2-F1
#
_entry.id   AF-A0A2E4ZQV2-F1
#
_cell.length_a   1.000
_cell.length_b   1.000
_cell.length_c   1.000
_cell.angle_alpha   90.00
_cell.angle_beta   90.00
_cell.angle_gamma   90.00
#
_symmetry.space_group_name_H-M   'P 1'
#
loop_
_entity.id
_entity.type
_entity.pdbx_description
1 polymer ?
#
loop_
_entity_poly.entity_id
_entity_poly.type
_entity_poly.pdbx_seq_one_letter_code
_entity_poly.pdbx_strand_id
1 'polypeptide(L)'
;MGTRLTSAFLLGLAALLLVRCGSEPAAPRSTPKPTEIQKARVAAPAFNADSAYAYIAQQVAFGPRVPNTPEHVACGDWLSRELTRHGADVIEQPGLVRAYDGTILRIRNFIGQFRPENRERILLF
;
A
#
# COMPACT_ATOMS: atom_id res chain seq x y z
N MET A 1 31.12 -64.30 -23.64
CA MET A 1 30.57 -64.53 -22.29
C MET A 1 30.07 -63.20 -21.72
N GLY A 2 29.04 -62.58 -22.33
CA GLY A 2 28.77 -61.15 -22.09
C GLY A 2 27.37 -60.63 -22.44
N THR A 3 26.36 -61.48 -22.60
CA THR A 3 24.98 -61.05 -22.93
C THR A 3 23.92 -61.52 -21.92
N ARG A 4 24.30 -62.23 -20.86
CA ARG A 4 23.36 -62.70 -19.82
C ARG A 4 23.24 -61.76 -18.62
N LEU A 5 24.23 -60.88 -18.40
CA LEU A 5 24.22 -59.94 -17.28
C LEU A 5 23.36 -58.69 -17.57
N THR A 6 23.17 -58.33 -18.84
CA THR A 6 22.36 -57.17 -19.26
C THR A 6 20.87 -57.46 -19.24
N SER A 7 20.42 -58.66 -19.63
CA SER A 7 19.00 -59.04 -19.56
C SER A 7 18.48 -59.22 -18.14
N ALA A 8 19.31 -59.71 -17.21
CA ALA A 8 18.96 -59.81 -15.78
C ALA A 8 18.81 -58.42 -15.13
N PHE A 9 19.60 -57.44 -15.57
CA PHE A 9 19.52 -56.05 -15.10
C PHE A 9 18.27 -55.32 -15.65
N LEU A 10 17.89 -55.59 -16.91
CA LEU A 10 16.69 -55.04 -17.53
C LEU A 10 15.38 -55.62 -16.95
N LEU A 11 15.38 -56.90 -16.55
CA LEU A 11 14.25 -57.52 -15.84
C LEU A 11 14.13 -57.03 -14.38
N GLY A 12 15.26 -56.76 -13.71
CA GLY A 12 15.26 -56.20 -12.35
C GLY A 12 14.74 -54.75 -12.29
N LEU A 13 15.05 -53.93 -13.30
CA LEU A 13 14.60 -52.53 -13.38
C LEU A 13 13.09 -52.41 -13.69
N ALA A 14 12.53 -53.37 -14.44
CA ALA A 14 11.08 -53.41 -14.72
C ALA A 14 10.25 -53.81 -13.49
N ALA A 15 10.80 -54.60 -12.57
CA ALA A 15 10.13 -54.98 -11.33
C ALA A 15 10.02 -53.84 -10.31
N LEU A 16 10.91 -52.83 -10.36
CA LEU A 16 10.85 -51.64 -9.49
C LEU A 16 9.76 -50.64 -9.89
N LEU A 17 9.17 -50.75 -11.09
CA LEU A 17 8.10 -49.85 -11.55
C LEU A 17 6.69 -50.30 -11.12
N LEU A 18 6.56 -51.44 -10.45
CA LEU A 18 5.28 -51.96 -9.95
C LEU A 18 5.09 -51.80 -8.43
N VAL A 19 5.95 -51.05 -7.74
CA VAL A 19 5.67 -50.61 -6.36
C VAL A 19 4.58 -49.54 -6.40
N ARG A 20 3.36 -50.05 -6.36
CA ARG A 20 2.10 -49.33 -6.25
C ARG A 20 2.06 -48.61 -4.90
N CYS A 21 2.07 -47.29 -4.92
CA CYS A 21 1.61 -46.50 -3.77
C CYS A 21 0.09 -46.68 -3.69
N GLY A 22 -0.37 -47.40 -2.67
CA GLY A 22 -1.79 -47.54 -2.36
C GLY A 22 -2.33 -46.20 -1.88
N SER A 23 -3.28 -45.63 -2.63
CA SER A 23 -4.09 -44.52 -2.14
C SER A 23 -5.15 -45.08 -1.18
N GLU A 24 -4.88 -45.02 0.12
CA GLU A 24 -5.93 -45.09 1.13
C GLU A 24 -6.84 -43.86 0.95
N PRO A 25 -8.19 -44.01 0.97
CA PRO A 25 -9.06 -42.86 1.07
C PRO A 25 -8.82 -42.22 2.44
N ALA A 26 -8.09 -41.11 2.44
CA ALA A 26 -7.96 -40.28 3.63
C ALA A 26 -9.37 -39.93 4.10
N ALA A 27 -9.69 -40.27 5.35
CA ALA A 27 -10.85 -39.75 6.05
C ALA A 27 -10.93 -38.23 5.80
N PRO A 28 -12.14 -37.64 5.66
CA PRO A 28 -12.26 -36.23 5.37
C PRO A 28 -11.46 -35.46 6.42
N ARG A 29 -10.31 -34.92 6.01
CA ARG A 29 -9.58 -33.97 6.81
C ARG A 29 -10.56 -32.83 6.97
N SER A 30 -11.13 -32.71 8.17
CA SER A 30 -11.71 -31.47 8.62
C SER A 30 -10.63 -30.43 8.39
N THR A 31 -10.79 -29.63 7.33
CA THR A 31 -10.01 -28.42 7.16
C THR A 31 -10.12 -27.70 8.48
N PRO A 32 -9.01 -27.42 9.18
CA PRO A 32 -9.07 -26.48 10.29
C PRO A 32 -9.66 -25.22 9.66
N LYS A 33 -10.90 -24.90 10.04
CA LYS A 33 -11.51 -23.62 9.71
C LYS A 33 -10.44 -22.59 10.09
N PRO A 34 -9.98 -21.73 9.18
CA PRO A 34 -9.00 -20.73 9.52
C PRO A 34 -9.48 -20.06 10.80
N THR A 35 -8.74 -20.25 11.89
CA THR A 35 -8.97 -19.46 13.10
C THR A 35 -8.76 -18.04 12.62
N GLU A 36 -9.86 -17.32 12.39
CA GLU A 36 -9.81 -15.87 12.31
C GLU A 36 -9.22 -15.45 13.64
N ILE A 37 -7.90 -15.24 13.64
CA ILE A 37 -7.27 -14.39 14.62
C ILE A 37 -7.94 -13.05 14.37
N GLN A 38 -9.01 -12.78 15.10
CA GLN A 38 -9.58 -11.46 15.21
C GLN A 38 -8.46 -10.62 15.82
N LYS A 39 -7.60 -10.05 14.97
CA LYS A 39 -6.65 -9.03 15.36
C LYS A 39 -7.50 -7.99 16.09
N ALA A 40 -7.24 -7.83 17.38
CA ALA A 40 -7.92 -6.82 18.18
C ALA A 40 -7.80 -5.50 17.42
N ARG A 41 -8.95 -4.98 16.94
CA ARG A 41 -8.96 -3.70 16.22
C ARG A 41 -8.56 -2.66 17.24
N VAL A 42 -7.39 -2.05 17.04
CA VAL A 42 -6.99 -0.89 17.83
C VAL A 42 -8.04 0.20 17.57
N ALA A 43 -8.63 0.73 18.64
CA ALA A 43 -9.60 1.82 18.52
C ALA A 43 -8.90 3.05 17.93
N ALA A 44 -9.42 3.56 16.81
CA ALA A 44 -8.94 4.81 16.24
C ALA A 44 -9.40 5.98 17.12
N PRO A 45 -8.65 7.10 17.17
CA PRO A 45 -9.11 8.33 17.78
C PRO A 45 -10.44 8.80 17.18
N ALA A 46 -11.28 9.45 17.99
CA ALA A 46 -12.52 10.04 17.50
C ALA A 46 -12.23 11.19 16.52
N PHE A 47 -12.87 11.16 15.36
CA PHE A 47 -12.81 12.26 14.40
C PHE A 47 -13.69 13.41 14.88
N ASN A 48 -13.17 14.65 14.83
CA ASN A 48 -13.91 15.84 15.21
C ASN A 48 -14.38 16.59 13.95
N ALA A 49 -15.69 16.56 13.70
CA ALA A 49 -16.30 17.17 12.52
C ALA A 49 -16.21 18.71 12.53
N ASP A 50 -16.34 19.35 13.68
CA ASP A 50 -16.27 20.81 13.81
C ASP A 50 -14.86 21.33 13.48
N SER A 51 -13.83 20.61 13.91
CA SER A 51 -12.44 20.92 13.57
C SER A 51 -12.18 20.77 12.08
N ALA A 52 -12.71 19.70 11.45
CA ALA A 52 -12.59 19.49 10.02
C ALA A 52 -13.31 20.60 9.22
N TYR A 53 -14.50 21.00 9.66
CA TYR A 53 -15.23 22.13 9.07
C TYR A 53 -14.43 23.43 9.17
N ALA A 54 -13.82 23.70 10.33
CA ALA A 54 -12.97 24.88 10.52
C ALA A 54 -11.77 24.90 9.55
N TYR A 55 -11.14 23.75 9.27
CA TYR A 55 -10.06 23.66 8.27
C TYR A 55 -10.55 23.94 6.84
N ILE A 56 -11.78 23.55 6.49
CA ILE A 56 -12.40 23.90 5.21
C ILE A 56 -12.67 25.40 5.15
N ALA A 57 -13.28 25.95 6.19
CA ALA A 57 -13.59 27.37 6.29
C ALA A 57 -12.32 28.24 6.16
N GLN A 58 -11.22 27.83 6.80
CA GLN A 58 -9.94 28.52 6.71
C GLN A 58 -9.38 28.53 5.27
N GLN A 59 -9.48 27.43 4.54
CA GLN A 59 -9.05 27.38 3.13
C GLN A 59 -9.89 28.30 2.24
N VAL A 60 -11.21 28.33 2.46
CA VAL A 60 -12.13 29.19 1.72
C VAL A 60 -11.88 30.67 2.05
N ALA A 61 -11.51 30.99 3.28
CA ALA A 61 -11.24 32.36 3.73
C ALA A 61 -10.04 33.02 3.01
N PHE A 62 -9.12 32.23 2.44
CA PHE A 62 -8.04 32.78 1.59
C PHE A 62 -8.57 33.29 0.24
N GLY A 63 -9.77 32.91 -0.20
CA GLY A 63 -10.27 33.16 -1.55
C GLY A 63 -10.07 31.96 -2.49
N PRO A 64 -10.25 32.13 -3.82
CA PRO A 64 -10.01 31.07 -4.80
C PRO A 64 -8.53 30.67 -4.88
N ARG A 65 -8.20 29.39 -4.71
CA ARG A 65 -6.80 28.86 -4.76
C ARG A 65 -6.37 28.56 -6.20
N VAL A 66 -6.55 29.52 -7.10
CA VAL A 66 -6.15 29.35 -8.51
C VAL A 66 -4.62 29.40 -8.60
N PRO A 67 -3.93 28.48 -9.30
CA PRO A 67 -2.48 28.53 -9.41
C PRO A 67 -1.97 29.89 -9.92
N ASN A 68 -0.77 30.29 -9.51
CA ASN A 68 -0.15 31.60 -9.76
C ASN A 68 -0.79 32.81 -9.04
N THR A 69 -1.80 32.62 -8.20
CA THR A 69 -2.40 33.71 -7.40
C THR A 69 -1.77 33.82 -5.99
N PRO A 70 -1.79 35.01 -5.35
CA PRO A 70 -1.38 35.16 -3.96
C PRO A 70 -2.18 34.27 -2.98
N GLU A 71 -3.47 34.07 -3.24
CA GLU A 71 -4.38 33.27 -2.41
C GLU A 71 -3.98 31.79 -2.42
N HIS A 72 -3.58 31.27 -3.58
CA HIS A 72 -3.01 29.91 -3.69
C HIS A 72 -1.70 29.78 -2.89
N VAL A 73 -0.81 30.77 -2.96
CA VAL A 73 0.45 30.77 -2.21
C VAL A 73 0.17 30.81 -0.70
N ALA A 74 -0.67 31.73 -0.24
CA ALA A 74 -1.00 31.88 1.18
C ALA A 74 -1.69 30.63 1.77
N CYS A 75 -2.62 30.03 1.01
CA CYS A 75 -3.28 28.79 1.42
C CYS A 75 -2.27 27.62 1.48
N GLY A 76 -1.36 27.50 0.51
CA GLY A 76 -0.27 26.51 0.54
C GLY A 76 0.69 26.70 1.72
N ASP A 77 1.06 27.97 1.97
CA ASP A 77 1.60 28.53 3.22
C ASP A 77 1.07 27.86 4.47
N TRP A 78 -0.23 28.03 4.62
CA TRP A 78 -0.97 27.56 5.76
C TRP A 78 -1.04 26.03 5.83
N LEU A 79 -1.31 25.34 4.71
CA LEU A 79 -1.35 23.87 4.66
C LEU A 79 -0.03 23.23 5.12
N SER A 80 1.11 23.74 4.63
CA SER A 80 2.42 23.25 5.03
C SER A 80 2.62 23.40 6.55
N ARG A 81 2.32 24.59 7.08
CA ARG A 81 2.41 24.85 8.53
C ARG A 81 1.46 23.99 9.35
N GLU A 82 0.22 23.77 8.91
CA GLU A 82 -0.73 22.94 9.65
C GLU A 82 -0.29 21.47 9.69
N LEU A 83 0.21 20.91 8.58
CA LEU A 83 0.77 19.56 8.57
C LEU A 83 1.95 19.45 9.54
N THR A 84 2.89 20.41 9.53
CA THR A 84 4.00 20.45 10.49
C THR A 84 3.50 20.59 11.93
N ARG A 85 2.53 21.47 12.19
CA ARG A 85 1.92 21.68 13.52
C ARG A 85 1.28 20.39 14.05
N HIS A 86 0.76 19.55 13.17
CA HIS A 86 0.21 18.23 13.50
C HIS A 86 1.26 17.12 13.61
N GLY A 87 2.55 17.45 13.48
CA GLY A 87 3.67 16.54 13.69
C GLY A 87 4.07 15.74 12.45
N ALA A 88 3.60 16.13 11.26
CA ALA A 88 4.09 15.54 10.01
C ALA A 88 5.48 16.09 9.67
N ASP A 89 6.34 15.23 9.13
CA ASP A 89 7.51 15.65 8.35
C ASP A 89 7.02 16.07 6.96
N VAL A 90 7.15 17.36 6.64
CA VAL A 90 6.53 17.95 5.44
C VAL A 90 7.57 18.12 4.34
N ILE A 91 7.32 17.45 3.21
CA ILE A 91 8.06 17.68 1.98
C ILE A 91 7.22 18.58 1.07
N GLU A 92 7.82 19.66 0.63
CA GLU A 92 7.25 20.53 -0.38
C GLU A 92 7.92 20.27 -1.73
N GLN A 93 7.12 19.96 -2.73
CA GLN A 93 7.58 19.68 -4.07
C GLN A 93 7.06 20.77 -5.02
N PRO A 94 7.84 21.83 -5.26
CA PRO A 94 7.50 22.83 -6.27
C PRO A 94 7.64 22.24 -7.68
N GLY A 95 6.78 22.70 -8.59
CA GLY A 95 6.79 22.25 -9.98
C GLY A 95 6.28 23.31 -10.95
N LEU A 96 6.68 23.17 -12.21
CA LEU A 96 6.15 23.93 -13.33
C LEU A 96 5.43 22.96 -14.26
N VAL A 97 4.15 23.17 -14.48
CA VAL A 97 3.33 22.35 -15.41
C VAL A 97 2.64 23.25 -16.42
N ARG A 98 2.39 22.71 -17.61
CA ARG A 98 1.68 23.43 -18.67
C ARG A 98 0.20 23.05 -18.65
N ALA A 99 -0.68 24.03 -18.53
CA ALA A 99 -2.12 23.85 -18.67
C ALA A 99 -2.53 23.67 -20.14
N TYR A 100 -3.78 23.30 -20.37
CA TYR A 100 -4.31 23.03 -21.72
C TYR A 100 -4.29 24.25 -22.65
N ASP A 101 -4.34 25.46 -22.09
CA ASP A 101 -4.30 26.75 -22.79
C ASP A 101 -2.87 27.25 -23.04
N GLY A 102 -1.86 26.48 -22.63
CA GLY A 102 -0.45 26.84 -22.73
C GLY A 102 0.11 27.61 -21.53
N THR A 103 -0.73 28.03 -20.58
CA THR A 103 -0.30 28.73 -19.36
C THR A 103 0.65 27.86 -18.54
N ILE A 104 1.73 28.44 -18.03
CA ILE A 104 2.63 27.76 -17.08
C ILE A 104 2.09 27.95 -15.66
N LEU A 105 1.72 26.86 -15.01
CA LEU A 105 1.26 26.84 -13.62
C LEU A 105 2.44 26.52 -12.69
N ARG A 106 2.66 27.40 -11.71
CA ARG A 106 3.55 27.15 -10.57
C ARG A 106 2.78 26.34 -9.53
N ILE A 107 2.90 25.03 -9.62
CA ILE A 107 2.27 24.10 -8.67
C ILE A 107 3.20 23.83 -7.49
N ARG A 108 2.62 23.38 -6.38
CA ARG A 108 3.34 22.93 -5.20
C ARG A 108 2.56 21.78 -4.58
N ASN A 109 3.15 20.59 -4.58
CA ASN A 109 2.61 19.45 -3.85
C ASN A 109 3.12 19.49 -2.41
N PHE A 110 2.27 19.14 -1.45
CA PHE A 110 2.60 19.07 -0.03
C PHE A 110 2.44 17.62 0.43
N ILE A 111 3.51 17.01 0.93
CA ILE A 111 3.52 15.62 1.38
C ILE A 111 3.82 15.60 2.88
N GLY A 112 2.80 15.35 3.70
CA GLY A 112 2.96 15.15 5.14
C GLY A 112 3.22 13.68 5.47
N GLN A 113 4.35 13.38 6.11
CA GLN A 113 4.77 12.04 6.46
C GLN A 113 4.76 11.83 7.98
N PHE A 114 4.14 10.75 8.43
CA PHE A 114 4.26 10.25 9.79
C PHE A 114 5.10 8.97 9.79
N ARG A 115 6.06 8.86 10.71
CA ARG A 115 6.97 7.71 10.82
C ARG A 115 7.62 7.36 9.46
N PRO A 116 8.31 8.31 8.78
CA PRO A 116 8.83 8.14 7.42
C PRO A 116 9.76 6.92 7.24
N GLU A 117 10.40 6.46 8.32
CA GLU A 117 11.26 5.28 8.37
C GLU A 117 10.51 3.95 8.13
N ASN A 118 9.19 3.91 8.32
CA ASN A 118 8.41 2.69 8.12
C ASN A 118 8.19 2.40 6.63
N ARG A 119 8.49 1.17 6.20
CA ARG A 119 8.36 0.69 4.82
C ARG A 119 6.90 0.38 4.44
N GLU A 120 6.10 -0.09 5.39
CA GLU A 120 4.67 -0.31 5.18
C GLU A 120 3.92 0.98 5.50
N ARG A 121 3.27 1.57 4.49
CA ARG A 121 2.68 2.90 4.57
C ARG A 121 1.26 2.90 4.01
N ILE A 122 0.45 3.82 4.52
CA ILE A 122 -0.88 4.12 4.00
C ILE A 122 -0.81 5.51 3.37
N LEU A 123 -1.24 5.62 2.12
CA LEU A 123 -1.42 6.90 1.44
C LEU A 123 -2.87 7.36 1.65
N LEU A 124 -3.04 8.59 2.11
CA LEU A 124 -4.31 9.30 2.10
C LEU A 124 -4.27 10.30 0.94
N PHE A 125 -5.27 10.28 0.08
CA PHE A 125 -5.36 11.09 -1.14
C PHE A 125 -6.67 11.88 -1.17
#